data_AF-A0A821IT72-F1
#
_entry.id   AF-A0A821IT72-F1
#
_cell.length_a   1.000
_cell.length_b   1.000
_cell.length_c   1.000
_cell.angle_alpha   90.00
_cell.angle_beta   90.00
_cell.angle_gamma   90.00
#
_symmetry.space_group_name_H-M   'P 1'
#
loop_
_entity.id
_entity.type
_entity.pdbx_description
1 polymer ?
#
loop_
_entity_poly.entity_id
_entity_poly.type
_entity_poly.pdbx_seq_one_letter_code
_entity_poly.pdbx_strand_id
1 'polypeptide(L)'
;MHISYCFFLQGYDIFEEIRENLSRIIQLRELRPGFSHWSSKLQRFMSHYGLYFTKIDHIKTINLYISVLTIEDLDFSHVKTCFDMLYDLTRKTRLITRDDLIVDWRLLYNWAKVILHNHDEAYSLVSVPNDIENSLFYCIRGCRPYFSATATQEILDEFRPCLCPFDSAFSDTMRIFELFLPVHLPPNLHDQGFKLWLPEFLGIWESIYSNPAWELNMVNVFSLLAWCNIGYIDWEPWLPRIFTRILKSFSLPVGKIQVSLQQYHYSMSSITTWIVAMLGNGSSCLQHLQDLFTAIKNFYHPSNTGKFQQDLISFLSKLAQAFVDRVHLERKANPVWYFTPPESYRLTEQNITDFVNCIKECAFIAIFTKAHLKEAAKACQYLSMLRPELIVPPIVEKLFSSIDSMSEPHRFTSIMTCLASIARQIVRQAPYFSHGQTYVLPLLMAVLPGIDSNDFKKTAVTFQFLNAILMLVTCVDCSSAVQTRDDLTEIEK
;
A
#
# COMPACT_ATOMS: atom_id res chain seq x y z
N MET A 1 -1.77 1.03 -26.50
CA MET A 1 -2.79 0.47 -27.42
C MET A 1 -3.92 1.50 -27.47
N HIS A 2 -3.88 2.39 -28.47
CA HIS A 2 -4.93 3.39 -28.67
C HIS A 2 -6.13 2.69 -29.31
N ILE A 3 -7.24 2.58 -28.58
CA ILE A 3 -8.45 1.97 -29.10
C ILE A 3 -9.23 3.04 -29.88
N SER A 4 -9.74 2.69 -31.06
CA SER A 4 -10.49 3.56 -31.98
C SER A 4 -11.75 4.17 -31.35
N TYR A 5 -12.16 5.34 -31.83
CA TYR A 5 -13.38 6.06 -31.44
C TYR A 5 -14.65 5.17 -31.36
N CYS A 6 -14.77 4.15 -32.20
CA CYS A 6 -15.87 3.17 -32.20
C CYS A 6 -16.06 2.45 -30.85
N PHE A 7 -15.00 2.27 -30.07
CA PHE A 7 -15.07 1.62 -28.76
C PHE A 7 -15.79 2.47 -27.70
N PHE A 8 -15.72 3.80 -27.82
CA PHE A 8 -16.39 4.70 -26.88
C PHE A 8 -17.89 4.78 -27.11
N LEU A 9 -18.34 4.80 -28.36
CA LEU A 9 -19.78 4.76 -28.70
C LEU A 9 -20.41 3.44 -28.24
N GLN A 10 -19.74 2.31 -28.48
CA GLN A 10 -20.20 1.01 -27.98
C GLN A 10 -20.29 0.96 -26.44
N GLY A 11 -19.38 1.62 -25.73
CA GLY A 11 -19.43 1.69 -24.27
C GLY A 11 -20.70 2.37 -23.74
N TYR A 12 -21.14 3.47 -24.36
CA TYR A 12 -22.34 4.17 -23.93
C TYR A 12 -23.60 3.30 -24.09
N ASP A 13 -23.80 2.71 -25.26
CA ASP A 13 -24.96 1.87 -25.55
C ASP A 13 -25.03 0.64 -24.62
N ILE A 14 -23.88 0.02 -24.34
CA ILE A 14 -23.79 -1.11 -23.40
C ILE A 14 -24.17 -0.69 -21.99
N PHE A 15 -23.70 0.47 -21.52
CA PHE A 15 -24.05 0.96 -20.19
C PHE A 15 -25.54 1.29 -20.08
N GLU A 16 -26.11 1.91 -21.10
CA GLU A 16 -27.55 2.21 -21.18
C GLU A 16 -28.39 0.93 -21.07
N GLU A 17 -28.05 -0.12 -21.84
CA GLU A 17 -28.70 -1.44 -21.73
C GLU A 17 -28.60 -1.99 -20.29
N ILE A 18 -27.42 -1.93 -19.69
CA ILE A 18 -27.20 -2.42 -18.31
C ILE A 18 -28.03 -1.62 -17.31
N ARG A 19 -28.06 -0.28 -17.44
CA ARG A 19 -28.79 0.63 -16.55
C ARG A 19 -30.28 0.38 -16.60
N GLU A 20 -30.86 0.33 -17.81
CA GLU A 20 -32.28 0.07 -18.01
C GLU A 20 -32.68 -1.28 -17.41
N ASN A 21 -31.92 -2.33 -17.72
CA ASN A 21 -32.26 -3.66 -17.24
C ASN A 21 -32.05 -3.83 -15.73
N LEU A 22 -30.99 -3.25 -15.13
CA LEU A 22 -30.81 -3.22 -13.67
C LEU A 22 -31.98 -2.53 -12.97
N SER A 23 -32.47 -1.43 -13.52
CA SER A 23 -33.63 -0.73 -12.94
C SER A 23 -34.91 -1.57 -13.05
N ARG A 24 -35.12 -2.21 -14.20
CA ARG A 24 -36.29 -3.04 -14.49
C ARG A 24 -36.36 -4.26 -13.58
N ILE A 25 -35.27 -5.01 -13.41
CA ILE A 25 -35.27 -6.21 -12.55
C ILE A 25 -35.57 -5.87 -11.09
N ILE A 26 -35.11 -4.71 -10.59
CA ILE A 26 -35.35 -4.28 -9.21
C ILE A 26 -36.82 -3.88 -9.05
N GLN A 27 -37.39 -3.17 -10.02
CA GLN A 27 -38.82 -2.87 -10.04
C GLN A 27 -39.69 -4.14 -10.08
N LEU A 28 -39.27 -5.14 -10.85
CA LEU A 28 -39.95 -6.44 -10.95
C LEU A 28 -39.66 -7.38 -9.77
N ARG A 29 -38.79 -6.97 -8.82
CA ARG A 29 -38.27 -7.81 -7.72
C ARG A 29 -37.65 -9.13 -8.19
N GLU A 30 -37.12 -9.15 -9.41
CA GLU A 30 -36.45 -10.30 -10.01
C GLU A 30 -34.98 -10.36 -9.57
N LEU A 31 -34.75 -10.76 -8.32
CA LEU A 31 -33.40 -10.91 -7.79
C LEU A 31 -32.67 -12.12 -8.42
N ARG A 32 -33.38 -13.22 -8.67
CA ARG A 32 -32.84 -14.41 -9.34
C ARG A 32 -33.59 -14.69 -10.65
N PRO A 33 -32.89 -14.86 -11.79
CA PRO A 33 -31.44 -14.70 -12.01
C PRO A 33 -31.02 -13.24 -12.31
N GLY A 34 -31.98 -12.32 -12.46
CA GLY A 34 -31.79 -10.98 -13.00
C GLY A 34 -30.67 -10.16 -12.34
N PHE A 35 -30.70 -10.01 -11.01
CA PHE A 35 -29.76 -9.13 -10.29
C PHE A 35 -28.32 -9.59 -10.43
N SER A 36 -28.07 -10.89 -10.25
CA SER A 36 -26.74 -11.48 -10.41
C SER A 36 -26.23 -11.36 -11.84
N HIS A 37 -27.09 -11.58 -12.84
CA HIS A 37 -26.72 -11.48 -14.25
C HIS A 37 -26.28 -10.06 -14.64
N TRP A 38 -27.12 -9.07 -14.33
CA TRP A 38 -26.87 -7.68 -14.72
C TRP A 38 -25.77 -7.01 -13.89
N SER A 39 -25.61 -7.38 -12.62
CA SER A 39 -24.45 -6.97 -11.81
C SER A 39 -23.14 -7.53 -12.39
N SER A 40 -23.14 -8.79 -12.85
CA SER A 40 -21.98 -9.38 -13.52
C SER A 40 -21.66 -8.66 -14.85
N LYS A 41 -22.69 -8.27 -15.63
CA LYS A 41 -22.49 -7.45 -16.84
C LYS A 41 -21.89 -6.09 -16.49
N LEU A 42 -22.36 -5.42 -15.44
CA LEU A 42 -21.81 -4.14 -14.99
C LEU A 42 -20.35 -4.26 -14.52
N GLN A 43 -20.01 -5.31 -13.79
CA GLN A 43 -18.63 -5.56 -13.37
C GLN A 43 -17.69 -5.78 -14.56
N ARG A 44 -18.14 -6.54 -15.57
CA ARG A 44 -17.41 -6.71 -16.84
C ARG A 44 -17.26 -5.38 -17.58
N PHE A 45 -18.34 -4.60 -17.66
CA PHE A 45 -18.30 -3.26 -18.23
C PHE A 45 -17.24 -2.39 -17.54
N MET A 46 -17.24 -2.32 -16.21
CA MET A 46 -16.25 -1.54 -15.45
C MET A 46 -14.81 -2.05 -15.63
N SER A 47 -14.63 -3.35 -15.85
CA SER A 47 -13.32 -3.95 -16.12
C SER A 47 -12.78 -3.56 -17.50
N HIS A 48 -13.65 -3.47 -18.52
CA HIS A 48 -13.25 -3.13 -19.89
C HIS A 48 -13.19 -1.63 -20.16
N TYR A 49 -14.17 -0.87 -19.66
CA TYR A 49 -14.36 0.56 -19.97
C TYR A 49 -14.05 1.48 -18.79
N GLY A 50 -13.80 0.94 -17.59
CA GLY A 50 -13.71 1.74 -16.37
C GLY A 50 -15.08 2.30 -15.97
N LEU A 51 -15.08 3.45 -15.28
CA LEU A 51 -16.32 4.13 -14.86
C LEU A 51 -16.80 5.07 -15.97
N TYR A 52 -17.00 4.52 -17.18
CA TYR A 52 -17.42 5.29 -18.36
C TYR A 52 -18.93 5.54 -18.34
N PHE A 53 -19.38 6.33 -17.36
CA PHE A 53 -20.74 6.82 -17.22
C PHE A 53 -20.75 8.18 -16.50
N THR A 54 -21.88 8.88 -16.53
CA THR A 54 -21.97 10.22 -15.94
C THR A 54 -21.85 10.16 -14.41
N LYS A 55 -21.43 11.28 -13.78
CA LYS A 55 -21.39 11.38 -12.30
C LYS A 55 -22.76 11.12 -11.67
N ILE A 56 -23.83 11.57 -12.33
CA ILE A 56 -25.21 11.36 -11.88
C ILE A 56 -25.56 9.87 -11.91
N ASP A 57 -25.24 9.17 -13.01
CA ASP A 57 -25.46 7.73 -13.11
C ASP A 57 -24.62 6.97 -12.09
N HIS A 58 -23.36 7.38 -11.86
CA HIS A 58 -22.49 6.78 -10.84
C HIS A 58 -23.13 6.81 -9.45
N ILE A 59 -23.60 7.99 -9.01
CA ILE A 59 -24.26 8.15 -7.70
C ILE A 59 -25.55 7.33 -7.64
N LYS A 60 -26.35 7.34 -8.71
CA LYS A 60 -27.58 6.53 -8.79
C LYS A 60 -27.28 5.03 -8.70
N THR A 61 -26.23 4.54 -9.37
CA THR A 61 -25.82 3.13 -9.30
C THR A 61 -25.36 2.77 -7.89
N ILE A 62 -24.60 3.63 -7.20
CA ILE A 62 -24.22 3.40 -5.79
C ILE A 62 -25.47 3.30 -4.91
N ASN A 63 -26.38 4.27 -5.02
CA ASN A 63 -27.62 4.30 -4.24
C ASN A 63 -28.53 3.09 -4.55
N LEU A 64 -28.50 2.58 -5.78
CA LEU A 64 -29.20 1.36 -6.16
C LEU A 64 -28.71 0.16 -5.34
N TYR A 65 -27.40 -0.08 -5.29
CA TYR A 65 -26.82 -1.18 -4.52
C TYR A 65 -27.00 -0.99 -3.00
N ILE A 66 -26.93 0.24 -2.50
CA ILE A 66 -27.29 0.56 -1.11
C ILE A 66 -28.75 0.20 -0.83
N SER A 67 -29.66 0.56 -1.74
CA SER A 67 -31.10 0.25 -1.60
C SER A 67 -31.36 -1.26 -1.62
N VAL A 68 -30.66 -2.02 -2.46
CA VAL A 68 -30.76 -3.48 -2.47
C VAL A 68 -30.35 -4.08 -1.12
N LEU A 69 -29.29 -3.55 -0.48
CA LEU A 69 -28.87 -3.99 0.86
C LEU A 69 -29.89 -3.72 1.98
N THR A 70 -30.91 -2.88 1.74
CA THR A 70 -32.00 -2.62 2.71
C THR A 70 -33.14 -3.63 2.61
N ILE A 71 -33.14 -4.52 1.61
CA ILE A 71 -34.15 -5.57 1.46
C ILE A 71 -34.01 -6.57 2.61
N GLU A 72 -35.10 -6.82 3.33
CA GLU A 72 -35.18 -7.85 4.37
C GLU A 72 -34.95 -9.24 3.78
N ASP A 73 -34.27 -10.12 4.53
CA ASP A 73 -33.95 -11.51 4.13
C ASP A 73 -33.21 -11.63 2.78
N LEU A 74 -32.38 -10.64 2.44
CA LEU A 74 -31.55 -10.70 1.25
C LEU A 74 -30.52 -11.84 1.35
N ASP A 75 -30.55 -12.72 0.36
CA ASP A 75 -29.60 -13.84 0.23
C ASP A 75 -28.13 -13.37 0.22
N PHE A 76 -27.27 -14.06 0.97
CA PHE A 76 -25.86 -13.70 1.17
C PHE A 76 -25.07 -13.58 -0.14
N SER A 77 -25.44 -14.32 -1.19
CA SER A 77 -24.83 -14.19 -2.52
C SER A 77 -25.07 -12.81 -3.14
N HIS A 78 -26.30 -12.29 -3.01
CA HIS A 78 -26.62 -10.94 -3.47
C HIS A 78 -25.99 -9.86 -2.57
N VAL A 79 -25.93 -10.10 -1.26
CA VAL A 79 -25.23 -9.22 -0.30
C VAL A 79 -23.76 -9.07 -0.69
N LYS A 80 -23.07 -10.19 -0.92
CA LYS A 80 -21.68 -10.19 -1.39
C LYS A 80 -21.52 -9.42 -2.70
N THR A 81 -22.43 -9.65 -3.66
CA THR A 81 -22.44 -8.92 -4.93
C THR A 81 -22.57 -7.41 -4.71
N CYS A 82 -23.43 -6.98 -3.79
CA CYS A 82 -23.54 -5.55 -3.43
C CYS A 82 -22.25 -5.01 -2.83
N PHE A 83 -21.60 -5.74 -1.93
CA PHE A 83 -20.32 -5.32 -1.33
C PHE A 83 -19.22 -5.15 -2.36
N ASP A 84 -19.06 -6.13 -3.26
CA ASP A 84 -18.07 -6.08 -4.34
C ASP A 84 -18.33 -4.88 -5.27
N MET A 85 -19.59 -4.68 -5.66
CA MET A 85 -19.99 -3.58 -6.53
C MET A 85 -19.80 -2.21 -5.86
N LEU A 86 -20.21 -2.08 -4.59
CA LEU A 86 -20.03 -0.83 -3.83
C LEU A 86 -18.55 -0.51 -3.66
N TYR A 87 -17.70 -1.48 -3.38
CA TYR A 87 -16.25 -1.26 -3.34
C TYR A 87 -15.71 -0.76 -4.68
N ASP A 88 -16.05 -1.41 -5.79
CA ASP A 88 -15.57 -1.02 -7.12
C ASP A 88 -16.04 0.38 -7.53
N LEU A 89 -17.26 0.77 -7.14
CA LEU A 89 -17.85 2.07 -7.41
C LEU A 89 -17.29 3.17 -6.49
N THR A 90 -16.92 2.86 -5.24
CA THR A 90 -16.53 3.88 -4.24
C THR A 90 -15.02 4.04 -4.06
N ARG A 91 -14.20 3.06 -4.48
CA ARG A 91 -12.72 3.08 -4.27
C ARG A 91 -11.99 4.28 -4.87
N LYS A 92 -12.54 4.94 -5.89
CA LYS A 92 -11.94 6.12 -6.53
C LYS A 92 -12.52 7.40 -5.91
N THR A 93 -12.11 7.69 -4.67
CA THR A 93 -12.60 8.83 -3.86
C THR A 93 -12.51 10.19 -4.54
N ARG A 94 -11.63 10.37 -5.53
CA ARG A 94 -11.55 11.63 -6.30
C ARG A 94 -12.76 11.93 -7.21
N LEU A 95 -13.61 10.94 -7.51
CA LEU A 95 -14.72 11.09 -8.46
C LEU A 95 -16.03 11.56 -7.81
N ILE A 96 -16.21 11.23 -6.53
CA ILE A 96 -17.40 11.53 -5.74
C ILE A 96 -16.94 12.18 -4.46
N THR A 97 -17.54 13.30 -4.12
CA THR A 97 -17.30 13.99 -2.85
C THR A 97 -18.37 13.64 -1.83
N ARG A 98 -18.14 14.00 -0.58
CA ARG A 98 -19.13 13.84 0.49
C ARG A 98 -20.43 14.61 0.25
N ASP A 99 -20.37 15.73 -0.46
CA ASP A 99 -21.56 16.53 -0.79
C ASP A 99 -22.46 15.81 -1.80
N ASP A 100 -21.90 14.87 -2.57
CA ASP A 100 -22.62 14.09 -3.57
C ASP A 100 -23.24 12.81 -2.98
N LEU A 101 -22.63 12.22 -1.95
CA LEU A 101 -22.98 10.92 -1.40
C LEU A 101 -22.79 10.88 0.11
N ILE A 102 -23.86 10.48 0.80
CA ILE A 102 -23.86 10.17 2.23
C ILE A 102 -24.31 8.72 2.39
N VAL A 103 -23.48 7.91 3.06
CA VAL A 103 -23.78 6.51 3.35
C VAL A 103 -24.05 6.35 4.84
N ASP A 104 -25.17 5.70 5.18
CA ASP A 104 -25.45 5.32 6.56
C ASP A 104 -24.56 4.15 6.99
N TRP A 105 -23.72 4.39 8.00
CA TRP A 105 -22.81 3.38 8.53
C TRP A 105 -23.57 2.24 9.22
N ARG A 106 -24.77 2.49 9.77
CA ARG A 106 -25.56 1.48 10.47
C ARG A 106 -26.01 0.36 9.56
N LEU A 107 -26.31 0.66 8.29
CA LEU A 107 -26.65 -0.37 7.30
C LEU A 107 -25.54 -1.41 7.17
N LEU A 108 -24.30 -0.95 6.97
CA LEU A 108 -23.15 -1.82 6.84
C LEU A 108 -22.80 -2.50 8.17
N TYR A 109 -23.01 -1.82 9.29
CA TYR A 109 -22.78 -2.39 10.62
C TYR A 109 -23.76 -3.51 10.96
N ASN A 110 -25.04 -3.37 10.60
CA ASN A 110 -26.03 -4.44 10.78
C ASN A 110 -25.65 -5.69 9.99
N TRP A 111 -25.20 -5.53 8.74
CA TRP A 111 -24.65 -6.65 7.97
C TRP A 111 -23.38 -7.23 8.60
N ALA A 112 -22.49 -6.38 9.15
CA ALA A 112 -21.32 -6.86 9.87
C ALA A 112 -21.68 -7.67 11.11
N LYS A 113 -22.72 -7.27 11.87
CA LYS A 113 -23.24 -8.06 13.00
C LYS A 113 -23.69 -9.45 12.52
N VAL A 114 -24.54 -9.48 11.49
CA VAL A 114 -25.09 -10.74 10.95
C VAL A 114 -23.99 -11.67 10.44
N ILE A 115 -23.02 -11.14 9.69
CA ILE A 115 -21.97 -11.98 9.08
C ILE A 115 -20.94 -12.42 10.11
N LEU A 116 -20.45 -11.52 10.95
CA LEU A 116 -19.33 -11.80 11.86
C LEU A 116 -19.74 -12.57 13.12
N HIS A 117 -21.01 -12.54 13.50
CA HIS A 117 -21.55 -13.25 14.66
C HIS A 117 -22.57 -14.32 14.24
N ASN A 118 -22.46 -14.85 13.02
CA ASN A 118 -23.36 -15.89 12.54
C ASN A 118 -23.08 -17.23 13.26
N HIS A 119 -23.81 -17.51 14.34
CA HIS A 119 -23.72 -18.78 15.04
C HIS A 119 -24.34 -19.95 14.26
N ASP A 120 -25.19 -19.68 13.26
CA ASP A 120 -25.90 -20.70 12.48
C ASP A 120 -25.03 -21.36 11.40
N GLU A 121 -23.88 -20.76 11.05
CA GLU A 121 -22.88 -21.38 10.17
C GLU A 121 -22.26 -22.63 10.82
N ALA A 122 -22.05 -22.60 12.15
CA ALA A 122 -21.56 -23.75 12.91
C ALA A 122 -22.52 -24.95 12.87
N TYR A 123 -23.80 -24.70 12.59
CA TYR A 123 -24.84 -25.72 12.45
C TYR A 123 -25.20 -26.03 10.99
N SER A 124 -24.49 -25.45 10.01
CA SER A 124 -24.74 -25.62 8.55
C SER A 124 -26.17 -25.27 8.10
N LEU A 125 -26.87 -24.41 8.84
CA LEU A 125 -28.24 -24.01 8.53
C LEU A 125 -28.30 -22.93 7.44
N VAL A 126 -27.19 -22.23 7.22
CA VAL A 126 -27.05 -21.13 6.27
C VAL A 126 -25.78 -21.34 5.43
N SER A 127 -25.91 -21.27 4.10
CA SER A 127 -24.74 -21.28 3.20
C SER A 127 -24.26 -19.86 3.00
N VAL A 128 -23.14 -19.51 3.65
CA VAL A 128 -22.47 -18.23 3.49
C VAL A 128 -21.45 -18.34 2.35
N PRO A 129 -21.45 -17.43 1.36
CA PRO A 129 -20.44 -17.44 0.31
C PRO A 129 -19.03 -17.27 0.86
N ASN A 130 -18.07 -18.00 0.28
CA ASN A 130 -16.65 -17.80 0.57
C ASN A 130 -16.25 -16.32 0.35
N ASP A 131 -15.38 -15.80 1.21
CA ASP A 131 -14.84 -14.44 1.15
C ASP A 131 -15.85 -13.28 1.31
N ILE A 132 -17.08 -13.55 1.79
CA ILE A 132 -18.04 -12.46 2.05
C ILE A 132 -17.51 -11.46 3.09
N GLU A 133 -16.78 -11.92 4.11
CA GLU A 133 -16.16 -11.05 5.12
C GLU A 133 -15.16 -10.07 4.49
N ASN A 134 -14.29 -10.57 3.60
CA ASN A 134 -13.35 -9.74 2.87
C ASN A 134 -14.08 -8.71 2.01
N SER A 135 -15.15 -9.13 1.32
CA SER A 135 -16.00 -8.27 0.49
C SER A 135 -16.64 -7.15 1.32
N LEU A 136 -17.18 -7.50 2.50
CA LEU A 136 -17.71 -6.56 3.48
C LEU A 136 -16.63 -5.56 3.94
N PHE A 137 -15.43 -6.02 4.32
CA PHE A 137 -14.36 -5.14 4.77
C PHE A 137 -13.91 -4.16 3.68
N TYR A 138 -13.81 -4.60 2.43
CA TYR A 138 -13.52 -3.72 1.30
C TYR A 138 -14.65 -2.72 1.06
N CYS A 139 -15.91 -3.16 1.13
CA CYS A 139 -17.08 -2.28 1.01
C CYS A 139 -17.09 -1.20 2.09
N ILE A 140 -16.91 -1.57 3.37
CA ILE A 140 -16.84 -0.61 4.48
C ILE A 140 -15.69 0.38 4.25
N ARG A 141 -14.50 -0.10 3.88
CA ARG A 141 -13.34 0.78 3.62
C ARG A 141 -13.60 1.76 2.48
N GLY A 142 -14.28 1.33 1.41
CA GLY A 142 -14.68 2.17 0.28
C GLY A 142 -15.78 3.17 0.61
N CYS A 143 -16.73 2.79 1.47
CA CYS A 143 -17.87 3.63 1.86
C CYS A 143 -17.54 4.61 3.00
N ARG A 144 -16.56 4.29 3.86
CA ARG A 144 -16.22 5.08 5.05
C ARG A 144 -15.93 6.57 4.80
N PRO A 145 -15.29 7.00 3.70
CA PRO A 145 -15.16 8.43 3.38
C PRO A 145 -16.50 9.18 3.28
N TYR A 146 -17.58 8.47 2.96
CA TYR A 146 -18.92 9.02 2.72
C TYR A 146 -19.87 8.89 3.93
N PHE A 147 -19.40 8.44 5.09
CA PHE A 147 -20.23 8.47 6.31
C PHE A 147 -20.56 9.90 6.74
N SER A 148 -21.71 10.11 7.39
CA SER A 148 -22.19 11.42 7.85
C SER A 148 -21.22 12.10 8.84
N ALA A 149 -21.39 13.41 9.10
CA ALA A 149 -20.46 14.14 9.98
C ALA A 149 -20.66 13.78 11.45
N THR A 150 -21.88 13.39 11.78
CA THR A 150 -22.29 12.88 13.08
C THR A 150 -21.88 11.43 13.30
N ALA A 151 -21.53 10.67 12.26
CA ALA A 151 -21.23 9.24 12.35
C ALA A 151 -20.14 8.93 13.38
N THR A 152 -19.09 9.75 13.48
CA THR A 152 -18.04 9.56 14.50
C THR A 152 -18.63 9.59 15.90
N GLN A 153 -19.43 10.62 16.22
CA GLN A 153 -20.05 10.77 17.53
C GLN A 153 -21.03 9.62 17.81
N GLU A 154 -21.87 9.27 16.83
CA GLU A 154 -22.84 8.17 16.96
C GLU A 154 -22.17 6.83 17.23
N ILE A 155 -21.07 6.52 16.52
CA ILE A 155 -20.28 5.29 16.71
C ILE A 155 -19.66 5.30 18.12
N LEU A 156 -19.11 6.43 18.56
CA LEU A 156 -18.55 6.54 19.91
C LEU A 156 -19.63 6.38 20.98
N ASP A 157 -20.78 7.02 20.84
CA ASP A 157 -21.87 6.94 21.82
C ASP A 157 -22.38 5.49 21.98
N GLU A 158 -22.41 4.72 20.89
CA GLU A 158 -22.83 3.31 20.91
C GLU A 158 -21.78 2.39 21.56
N PHE A 159 -20.48 2.57 21.27
CA PHE A 159 -19.44 1.59 21.65
C PHE A 159 -18.52 2.02 22.78
N ARG A 160 -18.50 3.31 23.17
CA ARG A 160 -17.69 3.80 24.30
C ARG A 160 -17.97 3.07 25.62
N PRO A 161 -19.21 2.63 25.94
CA PRO A 161 -19.46 1.80 27.12
C PRO A 161 -18.71 0.46 27.14
N CYS A 162 -18.33 -0.06 25.97
CA CYS A 162 -17.57 -1.30 25.82
C CYS A 162 -16.05 -1.11 25.93
N LEU A 163 -15.57 0.11 26.19
CA LEU A 163 -14.14 0.42 26.34
C LEU A 163 -13.56 0.05 27.72
N CYS A 164 -13.87 -1.16 28.22
CA CYS A 164 -13.17 -1.74 29.36
C CYS A 164 -12.03 -2.66 28.88
N PRO A 165 -10.73 -2.29 29.00
CA PRO A 165 -9.62 -3.07 28.44
C PRO A 165 -9.47 -4.49 29.01
N PHE A 166 -10.17 -4.79 30.10
CA PHE A 166 -10.17 -6.08 30.79
C PHE A 166 -11.34 -6.99 30.36
N ASP A 167 -12.28 -6.47 29.57
CA ASP A 167 -13.41 -7.23 29.03
C ASP A 167 -13.08 -7.74 27.61
N SER A 168 -13.55 -8.94 27.30
CA SER A 168 -13.58 -9.50 25.94
C SER A 168 -14.23 -8.58 24.91
N ALA A 169 -15.29 -7.85 25.31
CA ALA A 169 -16.03 -6.92 24.45
C ALA A 169 -15.14 -5.79 23.88
N PHE A 170 -14.03 -5.46 24.55
CA PHE A 170 -13.09 -4.45 24.09
C PHE A 170 -12.46 -4.82 22.75
N SER A 171 -12.12 -6.11 22.56
CA SER A 171 -11.46 -6.56 21.34
C SER A 171 -12.37 -6.45 20.13
N ASP A 172 -13.63 -6.88 20.28
CA ASP A 172 -14.63 -6.76 19.21
C ASP A 172 -14.93 -5.28 18.91
N THR A 173 -14.98 -4.45 19.95
CA THR A 173 -15.16 -3.01 19.82
C THR A 173 -14.01 -2.34 19.06
N MET A 174 -12.75 -2.71 19.35
CA MET A 174 -11.59 -2.18 18.62
C MET A 174 -11.61 -2.56 17.14
N ARG A 175 -12.07 -3.78 16.82
CA ARG A 175 -12.27 -4.22 15.44
C ARG A 175 -13.37 -3.41 14.74
N ILE A 176 -14.47 -3.08 15.44
CA ILE A 176 -15.51 -2.17 14.91
C ILE A 176 -14.91 -0.79 14.62
N PHE A 177 -14.13 -0.21 15.54
CA PHE A 177 -13.51 1.08 15.30
C PHE A 177 -12.53 1.08 14.13
N GLU A 178 -11.72 0.03 13.96
CA GLU A 178 -10.84 -0.12 12.79
C GLU A 178 -11.61 -0.05 11.47
N LEU A 179 -12.79 -0.67 11.43
CA LEU A 179 -13.62 -0.73 10.24
C LEU A 179 -14.41 0.57 10.02
N PHE A 180 -15.07 1.08 11.04
CA PHE A 180 -16.13 2.08 10.87
C PHE A 180 -15.74 3.51 11.24
N LEU A 181 -14.74 3.72 12.11
CA LEU A 181 -14.45 5.05 12.63
C LEU A 181 -13.95 5.98 11.49
N PRO A 182 -14.62 7.10 11.21
CA PRO A 182 -14.23 8.00 10.12
C PRO A 182 -12.87 8.66 10.36
N VAL A 183 -11.99 8.59 9.36
CA VAL A 183 -10.66 9.23 9.37
C VAL A 183 -10.42 10.16 8.18
N HIS A 184 -11.42 10.30 7.30
CA HIS A 184 -11.37 11.05 6.04
C HIS A 184 -12.21 12.33 6.10
N LEU A 185 -12.27 12.99 7.27
CA LEU A 185 -12.98 14.26 7.40
C LEU A 185 -12.04 15.40 6.97
N PRO A 186 -12.56 16.42 6.26
CA PRO A 186 -11.77 17.59 5.89
C PRO A 186 -11.35 18.42 7.13
N PRO A 187 -10.33 19.29 7.00
CA PRO A 187 -9.78 20.06 8.11
C PRO A 187 -10.79 20.86 8.93
N ASN A 188 -11.81 21.41 8.29
CA ASN A 188 -12.89 22.16 8.93
C ASN A 188 -13.82 21.28 9.78
N LEU A 189 -13.78 19.95 9.63
CA LEU A 189 -14.61 19.00 10.37
C LEU A 189 -13.78 18.07 11.28
N HIS A 190 -12.48 18.33 11.49
CA HIS A 190 -11.64 17.52 12.38
C HIS A 190 -12.16 17.46 13.82
N ASP A 191 -12.84 18.51 14.30
CA ASP A 191 -13.47 18.54 15.62
C ASP A 191 -14.64 17.55 15.77
N GLN A 192 -15.27 17.15 14.66
CA GLN A 192 -16.30 16.11 14.60
C GLN A 192 -15.72 14.73 14.20
N GLY A 193 -14.40 14.67 14.02
CA GLY A 193 -13.67 13.48 13.58
C GLY A 193 -12.75 12.96 14.67
N PHE A 194 -11.47 12.81 14.31
CA PHE A 194 -10.49 12.17 15.16
C PHE A 194 -10.25 12.87 16.50
N LYS A 195 -10.50 14.18 16.61
CA LYS A 195 -10.33 14.90 17.87
C LYS A 195 -11.27 14.43 18.98
N LEU A 196 -12.39 13.78 18.64
CA LEU A 196 -13.34 13.24 19.61
C LEU A 196 -12.82 12.01 20.37
N TRP A 197 -11.91 11.24 19.77
CA TRP A 197 -11.50 9.93 20.28
C TRP A 197 -9.99 9.72 20.38
N LEU A 198 -9.19 10.43 19.56
CA LEU A 198 -7.73 10.22 19.50
C LEU A 198 -7.05 10.40 20.86
N PRO A 199 -7.34 11.45 21.67
CA PRO A 199 -6.71 11.61 22.98
C PRO A 199 -7.04 10.46 23.95
N GLU A 200 -8.28 9.99 23.95
CA GLU A 200 -8.72 8.86 24.78
C GLU A 200 -8.03 7.56 24.35
N PHE A 201 -7.97 7.28 23.06
CA PHE A 201 -7.36 6.06 22.53
C PHE A 201 -5.85 6.04 22.77
N LEU A 202 -5.18 7.19 22.59
CA LEU A 202 -3.77 7.33 22.93
C LEU A 202 -3.53 7.15 24.43
N GLY A 203 -4.41 7.69 25.30
CA GLY A 203 -4.33 7.48 26.75
C GLY A 203 -4.50 6.01 27.14
N ILE A 204 -5.46 5.29 26.55
CA ILE A 204 -5.63 3.84 26.76
C ILE A 204 -4.39 3.09 26.30
N TRP A 205 -3.93 3.37 25.08
CA TRP A 205 -2.71 2.78 24.52
C TRP A 205 -1.47 3.09 25.37
N GLU A 206 -1.44 4.26 26.02
CA GLU A 206 -0.38 4.69 26.93
C GLU A 206 -0.40 3.94 28.26
N SER A 207 -1.59 3.65 28.78
CA SER A 207 -1.75 3.02 30.10
C SER A 207 -1.33 1.54 30.13
N ILE A 208 -1.34 0.85 28.98
CA ILE A 208 -1.20 -0.61 28.91
C ILE A 208 0.19 -1.00 28.46
N TYR A 209 0.95 -1.72 29.29
CA TYR A 209 2.31 -2.18 28.97
C TYR A 209 2.37 -3.59 28.37
N SER A 210 1.28 -4.34 28.47
CA SER A 210 1.11 -5.65 27.81
C SER A 210 0.81 -5.47 26.31
N ASN A 211 0.79 -6.59 25.58
CA ASN A 211 0.48 -6.65 24.16
C ASN A 211 -0.83 -7.43 23.95
N PRO A 212 -1.98 -6.78 24.17
CA PRO A 212 -3.27 -7.41 23.96
C PRO A 212 -3.60 -7.53 22.47
N ALA A 213 -4.39 -8.55 22.09
CA ALA A 213 -4.72 -8.82 20.69
C ALA A 213 -5.38 -7.62 19.98
N TRP A 214 -6.20 -6.86 20.70
CA TRP A 214 -6.91 -5.69 20.19
C TRP A 214 -6.00 -4.52 19.82
N GLU A 215 -4.75 -4.52 20.28
CA GLU A 215 -3.80 -3.45 20.00
C GLU A 215 -3.51 -3.33 18.49
N LEU A 216 -3.51 -4.47 17.78
CA LEU A 216 -3.35 -4.49 16.34
C LEU A 216 -4.38 -3.61 15.64
N ASN A 217 -5.66 -3.74 16.02
CA ASN A 217 -6.75 -2.97 15.42
C ASN A 217 -6.56 -1.48 15.70
N MET A 218 -6.14 -1.12 16.91
CA MET A 218 -5.87 0.28 17.29
C MET A 218 -4.70 0.87 16.48
N VAL A 219 -3.59 0.14 16.31
CA VAL A 219 -2.45 0.58 15.48
C VAL A 219 -2.84 0.72 14.01
N ASN A 220 -3.71 -0.16 13.49
CA ASN A 220 -4.26 -0.02 12.14
C ASN A 220 -5.06 1.28 11.98
N VAL A 221 -5.88 1.65 12.98
CA VAL A 221 -6.62 2.92 12.99
C VAL A 221 -5.66 4.11 13.02
N PHE A 222 -4.66 4.10 13.91
CA PHE A 222 -3.68 5.19 14.02
C PHE A 222 -2.87 5.38 12.74
N SER A 223 -2.42 4.28 12.14
CA SER A 223 -1.70 4.27 10.87
C SER A 223 -2.51 4.94 9.76
N LEU A 224 -3.77 4.52 9.61
CA LEU A 224 -4.64 5.07 8.59
C LEU A 224 -4.98 6.54 8.87
N LEU A 225 -5.23 6.88 10.14
CA LEU A 225 -5.49 8.24 10.56
C LEU A 225 -4.31 9.15 10.20
N ALA A 226 -3.10 8.75 10.54
CA ALA A 226 -1.89 9.51 10.23
C ALA A 226 -1.74 9.73 8.72
N TRP A 227 -1.97 8.69 7.90
CA TRP A 227 -1.90 8.79 6.45
C TRP A 227 -2.94 9.73 5.84
N CYS A 228 -4.18 9.72 6.35
CA CYS A 228 -5.25 10.55 5.84
C CYS A 228 -5.21 12.00 6.38
N ASN A 229 -4.32 12.29 7.34
CA ASN A 229 -4.24 13.57 8.04
C ASN A 229 -2.79 14.04 8.21
N ILE A 230 -1.95 13.78 7.19
CA ILE A 230 -0.52 14.16 7.19
C ILE A 230 -0.39 15.67 7.45
N GLY A 231 0.37 16.02 8.50
CA GLY A 231 0.63 17.40 8.91
C GLY A 231 -0.46 18.05 9.78
N TYR A 232 -1.53 17.33 10.14
CA TYR A 232 -2.62 17.86 10.98
C TYR A 232 -2.62 17.31 12.42
N ILE A 233 -1.82 16.28 12.70
CA ILE A 233 -1.73 15.64 14.01
C ILE A 233 -0.29 15.73 14.49
N ASP A 234 -0.11 16.24 15.71
CA ASP A 234 1.19 16.23 16.37
C ASP A 234 1.45 14.86 17.02
N TRP A 235 2.30 14.06 16.36
CA TRP A 235 2.73 12.76 16.84
C TRP A 235 4.00 12.81 17.70
N GLU A 236 4.65 13.97 17.80
CA GLU A 236 5.96 14.14 18.41
C GLU A 236 6.04 13.58 19.85
N PRO A 237 5.05 13.81 20.74
CA PRO A 237 5.08 13.26 22.10
C PRO A 237 5.06 11.72 22.15
N TRP A 238 4.55 11.08 21.10
CA TRP A 238 4.29 9.65 21.05
C TRP A 238 5.39 8.87 20.34
N LEU A 239 6.27 9.54 19.58
CA LEU A 239 7.32 8.89 18.77
C LEU A 239 8.18 7.90 19.57
N PRO A 240 8.72 8.22 20.76
CA PRO A 240 9.56 7.28 21.49
C PRO A 240 8.84 5.96 21.79
N ARG A 241 7.55 6.03 22.14
CA ARG A 241 6.72 4.86 22.45
C ARG A 241 6.37 4.07 21.18
N ILE A 242 6.01 4.77 20.10
CA ILE A 242 5.71 4.16 18.80
C ILE A 242 6.89 3.33 18.31
N PHE A 243 8.08 3.94 18.24
CA PHE A 243 9.28 3.24 17.79
C PHE A 243 9.71 2.12 18.73
N THR A 244 9.53 2.28 20.04
CA THR A 244 9.77 1.20 21.01
C THR A 244 8.86 -0.01 20.77
N ARG A 245 7.56 0.21 20.51
CA ARG A 245 6.63 -0.90 20.23
C ARG A 245 6.89 -1.53 18.87
N ILE A 246 7.22 -0.75 17.85
CA ILE A 246 7.62 -1.26 16.53
C ILE A 246 8.87 -2.14 16.67
N LEU A 247 9.89 -1.70 17.41
CA LEU A 247 11.09 -2.50 17.65
C LEU A 247 10.76 -3.83 18.35
N LYS A 248 9.93 -3.78 19.39
CA LYS A 248 9.46 -4.99 20.09
C LYS A 248 8.68 -5.93 19.16
N SER A 249 7.98 -5.39 18.16
CA SER A 249 7.18 -6.20 17.26
C SER A 249 7.97 -7.11 16.34
N PHE A 250 9.22 -6.74 16.01
CA PHE A 250 10.12 -7.62 15.26
C PHE A 250 10.55 -8.88 16.04
N SER A 251 10.24 -8.97 17.34
CA SER A 251 10.49 -10.15 18.17
C SER A 251 11.95 -10.63 18.07
N LEU A 252 12.89 -9.69 18.06
CA LEU A 252 14.31 -9.96 17.83
C LEU A 252 14.93 -10.74 19.01
N PRO A 253 15.77 -11.75 18.76
CA PRO A 253 16.45 -12.49 19.82
C PRO A 253 17.56 -11.62 20.42
N VAL A 254 17.29 -10.97 21.55
CA VAL A 254 18.24 -10.13 22.28
C VAL A 254 18.51 -10.74 23.66
N GLY A 255 19.79 -10.94 24.00
CA GLY A 255 20.22 -11.49 25.29
C GLY A 255 20.42 -13.01 25.35
N LYS A 256 20.86 -13.51 26.51
CA LYS A 256 21.24 -14.92 26.73
C LYS A 256 20.06 -15.84 27.12
N ILE A 257 18.92 -15.28 27.54
CA ILE A 257 17.73 -16.02 27.98
C ILE A 257 16.58 -15.69 27.04
N GLN A 258 16.20 -16.65 26.20
CA GLN A 258 15.05 -16.52 25.31
C GLN A 258 13.76 -16.85 26.09
N VAL A 259 13.24 -15.89 26.83
CA VAL A 259 11.85 -15.97 27.29
C VAL A 259 10.98 -15.59 26.09
N SER A 260 10.07 -16.46 25.65
CA SER A 260 9.12 -16.12 24.59
C SER A 260 8.17 -15.04 25.12
N LEU A 261 8.51 -13.78 24.89
CA LEU A 261 7.59 -12.67 25.11
C LEU A 261 6.45 -12.80 24.09
N GLN A 262 5.23 -12.45 24.51
CA GLN A 262 4.05 -12.39 23.64
C GLN A 262 4.39 -11.65 22.34
N GLN A 263 4.15 -12.29 21.19
CA GLN A 263 4.48 -11.76 19.88
C GLN A 263 3.55 -10.59 19.53
N TYR A 264 4.10 -9.45 19.12
CA TYR A 264 3.28 -8.38 18.54
C TYR A 264 3.03 -8.73 17.08
N HIS A 265 1.76 -8.74 16.69
CA HIS A 265 1.36 -9.07 15.33
C HIS A 265 1.02 -7.82 14.52
N TYR A 266 1.86 -6.79 14.59
CA TYR A 266 1.64 -5.60 13.79
C TYR A 266 1.76 -5.90 12.29
N SER A 267 0.78 -5.41 11.53
CA SER A 267 0.87 -5.40 10.08
C SER A 267 2.03 -4.52 9.64
N MET A 268 2.99 -5.11 8.91
CA MET A 268 4.12 -4.37 8.33
C MET A 268 3.67 -3.19 7.47
N SER A 269 2.53 -3.31 6.78
CA SER A 269 1.97 -2.23 5.97
C SER A 269 1.47 -1.08 6.86
N SER A 270 0.84 -1.38 8.00
CA SER A 270 0.33 -0.37 8.91
C SER A 270 1.46 0.42 9.57
N ILE A 271 2.48 -0.25 10.11
CA ILE A 271 3.60 0.44 10.77
C ILE A 271 4.42 1.30 9.79
N THR A 272 4.63 0.84 8.56
CA THR A 272 5.39 1.58 7.55
C THR A 272 4.62 2.79 7.05
N THR A 273 3.31 2.64 6.82
CA THR A 273 2.41 3.76 6.49
C THR A 273 2.38 4.79 7.62
N TRP A 274 2.35 4.34 8.88
CA TRP A 274 2.32 5.23 10.04
C TRP A 274 3.63 6.02 10.17
N ILE A 275 4.78 5.35 10.14
CA ILE A 275 6.10 6.00 10.16
C ILE A 275 6.19 7.01 9.03
N VAL A 276 5.88 6.59 7.80
CA VAL A 276 6.01 7.47 6.64
C VAL A 276 5.07 8.67 6.74
N ALA A 277 3.86 8.52 7.29
CA ALA A 277 2.95 9.65 7.48
C ALA A 277 3.48 10.69 8.49
N MET A 278 4.24 10.27 9.49
CA MET A 278 4.83 11.12 10.54
C MET A 278 6.16 11.79 10.14
N LEU A 279 6.77 11.40 9.02
CA LEU A 279 7.97 12.08 8.50
C LEU A 279 7.59 13.50 8.03
N GLY A 280 8.54 14.42 7.96
CA GLY A 280 8.27 15.78 7.48
C GLY A 280 9.11 16.82 8.18
N ASN A 281 8.95 18.08 7.78
CA ASN A 281 9.69 19.17 8.41
C ASN A 281 9.22 19.37 9.85
N GLY A 282 10.19 19.53 10.77
CA GLY A 282 9.92 19.80 12.17
C GLY A 282 9.61 18.58 13.04
N SER A 283 9.56 17.36 12.49
CA SER A 283 9.42 16.13 13.31
C SER A 283 10.76 15.44 13.54
N SER A 284 10.98 14.92 14.75
CA SER A 284 12.12 14.04 15.05
C SER A 284 11.93 12.59 14.57
N CYS A 285 10.83 12.29 13.87
CA CYS A 285 10.51 10.94 13.40
C CYS A 285 11.65 10.29 12.59
N LEU A 286 12.36 11.07 11.77
CA LEU A 286 13.50 10.55 11.01
C LEU A 286 14.68 10.13 11.92
N GLN A 287 14.94 10.86 13.00
CA GLN A 287 15.98 10.49 13.97
C GLN A 287 15.62 9.16 14.65
N HIS A 288 14.38 9.02 15.12
CA HIS A 288 13.92 7.76 15.70
C HIS A 288 13.97 6.58 14.70
N LEU A 289 13.73 6.86 13.41
CA LEU A 289 13.89 5.87 12.35
C LEU A 289 15.36 5.47 12.15
N GLN A 290 16.29 6.42 12.18
CA GLN A 290 17.73 6.15 12.14
C GLN A 290 18.18 5.31 13.32
N ASP A 291 17.70 5.63 14.53
CA ASP A 291 18.01 4.86 15.74
C ASP A 291 17.47 3.43 15.63
N LEU A 292 16.24 3.27 15.11
CA LEU A 292 15.65 1.96 14.85
C LEU A 292 16.51 1.16 13.88
N PHE A 293 16.88 1.72 12.71
CA PHE A 293 17.72 1.03 11.73
C PHE A 293 19.10 0.69 12.28
N THR A 294 19.66 1.55 13.13
CA THR A 294 20.92 1.28 13.83
C THR A 294 20.78 0.07 14.76
N ALA A 295 19.69 -0.03 15.52
CA ALA A 295 19.43 -1.15 16.42
C ALA A 295 19.22 -2.48 15.69
N ILE A 296 18.58 -2.47 14.52
CA ILE A 296 18.25 -3.69 13.76
C ILE A 296 19.27 -4.07 12.68
N LYS A 297 20.27 -3.20 12.40
CA LYS A 297 21.24 -3.37 11.29
C LYS A 297 21.89 -4.75 11.26
N ASN A 298 22.33 -5.25 12.41
CA ASN A 298 23.02 -6.55 12.50
C ASN A 298 22.12 -7.72 12.08
N PHE A 299 20.81 -7.61 12.26
CA PHE A 299 19.85 -8.65 11.90
C PHE A 299 19.59 -8.74 10.38
N TYR A 300 20.01 -7.75 9.59
CA TYR A 300 20.00 -7.85 8.12
C TYR A 300 21.18 -8.64 7.56
N HIS A 301 22.25 -8.84 8.34
CA HIS A 301 23.45 -9.51 7.84
C HIS A 301 23.15 -10.95 7.38
N PRO A 302 23.67 -11.42 6.23
CA PRO A 302 23.37 -12.76 5.70
C PRO A 302 23.70 -13.93 6.63
N SER A 303 24.60 -13.73 7.59
CA SER A 303 24.95 -14.71 8.63
C SER A 303 23.92 -14.80 9.76
N ASN A 304 23.08 -13.78 9.95
CA ASN A 304 22.08 -13.71 11.01
C ASN A 304 20.70 -14.07 10.44
N THR A 305 20.49 -15.36 10.22
CA THR A 305 19.22 -15.89 9.71
C THR A 305 18.30 -16.32 10.84
N GLY A 306 17.03 -15.96 10.76
CA GLY A 306 16.01 -16.35 11.74
C GLY A 306 14.61 -15.99 11.27
N LYS A 307 13.60 -16.30 12.10
CA LYS A 307 12.18 -16.04 11.78
C LYS A 307 11.91 -14.54 11.52
N PHE A 308 12.61 -13.66 12.24
CA PHE A 308 12.53 -12.20 12.09
C PHE A 308 12.93 -11.68 10.70
N GLN A 309 13.68 -12.47 9.91
CA GLN A 309 14.26 -12.01 8.66
C GLN A 309 13.19 -11.65 7.62
N GLN A 310 12.11 -12.42 7.55
CA GLN A 310 10.98 -12.12 6.67
C GLN A 310 10.35 -10.77 7.03
N ASP A 311 10.10 -10.54 8.32
CA ASP A 311 9.49 -9.30 8.80
C ASP A 311 10.38 -8.08 8.58
N LEU A 312 11.70 -8.20 8.81
CA LEU A 312 12.64 -7.12 8.55
C LEU A 312 12.75 -6.76 7.06
N ILE A 313 12.85 -7.76 6.18
CA ILE A 313 12.92 -7.51 4.72
C ILE A 313 11.57 -6.94 4.23
N SER A 314 10.46 -7.43 4.76
CA SER A 314 9.14 -6.88 4.46
C SER A 314 9.00 -5.44 4.93
N PHE A 315 9.44 -5.13 6.15
CA PHE A 315 9.47 -3.78 6.70
C PHE A 315 10.30 -2.84 5.82
N LEU A 316 11.53 -3.22 5.47
CA LEU A 316 12.41 -2.43 4.61
C LEU A 316 11.77 -2.08 3.27
N SER A 317 11.22 -3.10 2.58
CA SER A 317 10.65 -2.91 1.25
C SER A 317 9.35 -2.09 1.28
N LYS A 318 8.46 -2.34 2.25
CA LYS A 318 7.20 -1.60 2.42
C LYS A 318 7.43 -0.17 2.90
N LEU A 319 8.45 0.08 3.72
CA LEU A 319 8.81 1.43 4.15
C LEU A 319 9.28 2.26 2.96
N ALA A 320 10.15 1.70 2.11
CA ALA A 320 10.60 2.37 0.89
C ALA A 320 9.43 2.60 -0.08
N GLN A 321 8.52 1.63 -0.21
CA GLN A 321 7.31 1.77 -1.03
C GLN A 321 6.40 2.90 -0.52
N ALA A 322 6.03 2.87 0.76
CA ALA A 322 5.16 3.86 1.36
C ALA A 322 5.73 5.29 1.22
N PHE A 323 7.06 5.44 1.34
CA PHE A 323 7.71 6.72 1.12
C PHE A 323 7.62 7.19 -0.34
N VAL A 324 7.80 6.29 -1.31
CA VAL A 324 7.55 6.58 -2.74
C VAL A 324 6.10 6.98 -2.97
N ASP A 325 5.15 6.27 -2.35
CA ASP A 325 3.72 6.57 -2.46
C ASP A 325 3.39 7.95 -1.88
N ARG A 326 4.01 8.35 -0.76
CA ARG A 326 3.86 9.70 -0.20
C ARG A 326 4.46 10.77 -1.11
N VAL A 327 5.66 10.54 -1.65
CA VAL A 327 6.28 11.47 -2.62
C VAL A 327 5.41 11.61 -3.87
N HIS A 328 4.80 10.51 -4.34
CA HIS A 328 3.84 10.55 -5.44
C HIS A 328 2.58 11.35 -5.07
N LEU A 329 2.02 11.11 -3.89
CA LEU A 329 0.86 11.81 -3.35
C LEU A 329 1.07 13.33 -3.34
N GLU A 330 2.22 13.79 -2.84
CA GLU A 330 2.51 15.22 -2.68
C GLU A 330 2.89 15.94 -3.99
N ARG A 331 3.38 15.21 -5.01
CA ARG A 331 3.95 15.83 -6.23
C ARG A 331 3.16 15.60 -7.51
N LYS A 332 2.52 14.44 -7.64
CA LYS A 332 1.97 13.97 -8.93
C LYS A 332 0.55 13.45 -8.84
N ALA A 333 0.11 12.99 -7.66
CA ALA A 333 -1.23 12.48 -7.50
C ALA A 333 -2.27 13.59 -7.68
N ASN A 334 -3.46 13.20 -8.11
CA ASN A 334 -4.59 14.11 -8.09
C ASN A 334 -5.00 14.37 -6.64
N PRO A 335 -5.41 15.59 -6.30
CA PRO A 335 -5.85 15.91 -4.95
C PRO A 335 -7.04 15.02 -4.55
N VAL A 336 -7.03 14.56 -3.30
CA VAL A 336 -8.19 13.96 -2.66
C VAL A 336 -8.98 15.05 -1.94
N TRP A 337 -10.31 14.96 -1.93
CA TRP A 337 -11.15 16.06 -1.43
C TRP A 337 -11.12 16.21 0.10
N TYR A 338 -10.74 15.16 0.84
CA TYR A 338 -10.77 15.18 2.31
C TYR A 338 -9.46 15.64 2.96
N PHE A 339 -8.32 15.65 2.25
CA PHE A 339 -7.13 16.25 2.81
C PHE A 339 -6.14 16.67 1.73
N THR A 340 -5.30 17.63 2.10
CA THR A 340 -4.09 17.96 1.36
C THR A 340 -3.00 18.26 2.39
N PRO A 341 -1.81 17.65 2.29
CA PRO A 341 -0.72 17.96 3.20
C PRO A 341 -0.39 19.46 3.15
N PRO A 342 -0.35 20.15 4.31
CA PRO A 342 0.07 21.55 4.39
C PRO A 342 1.46 21.73 3.77
N GLU A 343 1.71 22.84 3.09
CA GLU A 343 2.99 23.08 2.40
C GLU A 343 4.20 22.98 3.34
N SER A 344 4.05 23.46 4.57
CA SER A 344 5.08 23.37 5.62
C SER A 344 5.49 21.92 5.94
N TYR A 345 4.60 20.96 5.75
CA TYR A 345 4.81 19.55 6.11
C TYR A 345 5.14 18.64 4.91
N ARG A 346 5.18 19.19 3.69
CA ARG A 346 5.56 18.43 2.50
C ARG A 346 7.05 18.07 2.52
N LEU A 347 7.36 16.91 1.96
CA LEU A 347 8.72 16.38 1.89
C LEU A 347 9.58 17.22 0.93
N THR A 348 10.63 17.81 1.49
CA THR A 348 11.66 18.50 0.73
C THR A 348 12.61 17.52 0.04
N GLU A 349 13.37 17.98 -0.95
CA GLU A 349 14.44 17.16 -1.54
C GLU A 349 15.47 16.71 -0.49
N GLN A 350 15.72 17.52 0.55
CA GLN A 350 16.64 17.11 1.61
C GLN A 350 16.06 15.94 2.42
N ASN A 351 14.77 16.01 2.81
CA ASN A 351 14.14 14.90 3.54
C ASN A 351 14.17 13.59 2.76
N ILE A 352 13.97 13.63 1.43
CA ILE A 352 14.09 12.44 0.58
C ILE A 352 15.50 11.88 0.64
N THR A 353 16.52 12.75 0.51
CA THR A 353 17.92 12.34 0.56
C THR A 353 18.28 11.71 1.91
N ASP A 354 17.84 12.32 3.01
CA ASP A 354 18.13 11.85 4.36
C ASP A 354 17.42 10.52 4.65
N PHE A 355 16.19 10.35 4.16
CA PHE A 355 15.47 9.08 4.24
C PHE A 355 16.22 7.97 3.48
N VAL A 356 16.66 8.23 2.23
CA VAL A 356 17.45 7.23 1.48
C VAL A 356 18.74 6.89 2.21
N ASN A 357 19.46 7.88 2.73
CA ASN A 357 20.68 7.67 3.50
C ASN A 357 20.45 6.84 4.78
N CYS A 358 19.32 7.06 5.47
CA CYS A 358 18.95 6.32 6.67
C CYS A 358 18.85 4.81 6.43
N ILE A 359 18.33 4.38 5.26
CA ILE A 359 17.96 2.97 5.06
C ILE A 359 18.81 2.23 4.01
N LYS A 360 19.56 2.94 3.16
CA LYS A 360 20.31 2.34 2.04
C LYS A 360 21.32 1.27 2.47
N GLU A 361 21.98 1.44 3.62
CA GLU A 361 22.97 0.46 4.08
C GLU A 361 22.32 -0.88 4.41
N CYS A 362 21.19 -0.87 5.11
CA CYS A 362 20.44 -2.09 5.40
C CYS A 362 19.92 -2.72 4.11
N ALA A 363 19.50 -1.93 3.12
CA ALA A 363 19.11 -2.45 1.81
C ALA A 363 20.28 -3.13 1.06
N PHE A 364 21.47 -2.54 1.08
CA PHE A 364 22.65 -3.14 0.46
C PHE A 364 23.13 -4.41 1.16
N ILE A 365 22.91 -4.53 2.47
CA ILE A 365 23.16 -5.79 3.19
C ILE A 365 22.08 -6.82 2.85
N ALA A 366 20.81 -6.39 2.80
CA ALA A 366 19.66 -7.25 2.58
C ALA A 366 19.67 -7.95 1.21
N ILE A 367 20.28 -7.38 0.16
CA ILE A 367 20.36 -8.07 -1.14
C ILE A 367 21.22 -9.34 -1.10
N PHE A 368 22.03 -9.56 -0.07
CA PHE A 368 22.83 -10.77 0.09
C PHE A 368 22.17 -11.81 1.00
N THR A 369 20.92 -11.59 1.41
CA THR A 369 20.20 -12.55 2.26
C THR A 369 19.93 -13.86 1.54
N LYS A 370 20.01 -14.97 2.28
CA LYS A 370 19.77 -16.32 1.75
C LYS A 370 18.32 -16.55 1.32
N ALA A 371 17.38 -15.74 1.82
CA ALA A 371 15.96 -15.78 1.51
C ALA A 371 15.43 -14.36 1.21
N HIS A 372 14.26 -14.27 0.56
CA HIS A 372 13.56 -13.01 0.24
C HIS A 372 14.34 -12.00 -0.62
N LEU A 373 15.33 -12.46 -1.41
CA LEU A 373 16.15 -11.63 -2.30
C LEU A 373 15.32 -10.68 -3.19
N LYS A 374 14.21 -11.16 -3.77
CA LYS A 374 13.34 -10.35 -4.64
C LYS A 374 12.71 -9.18 -3.89
N GLU A 375 12.38 -9.35 -2.62
CA GLU A 375 11.77 -8.31 -1.78
C GLU A 375 12.83 -7.28 -1.32
N ALA A 376 14.05 -7.75 -1.00
CA ALA A 376 15.19 -6.86 -0.77
C ALA A 376 15.54 -6.04 -2.03
N ALA A 377 15.53 -6.66 -3.22
CA ALA A 377 15.74 -5.97 -4.49
C ALA A 377 14.66 -4.92 -4.78
N LYS A 378 13.40 -5.17 -4.38
CA LYS A 378 12.33 -4.14 -4.44
C LYS A 378 12.62 -2.94 -3.55
N ALA A 379 13.21 -3.14 -2.37
CA ALA A 379 13.63 -2.01 -1.53
C ALA A 379 14.65 -1.13 -2.25
N CYS A 380 15.69 -1.73 -2.86
CA CYS A 380 16.65 -0.99 -3.69
C CYS A 380 15.97 -0.32 -4.91
N GLN A 381 14.98 -0.97 -5.53
CA GLN A 381 14.19 -0.38 -6.61
C GLN A 381 13.47 0.89 -6.15
N TYR A 382 12.72 0.85 -5.05
CA TYR A 382 12.03 2.04 -4.54
C TYR A 382 13.00 3.14 -4.13
N LEU A 383 14.11 2.80 -3.47
CA LEU A 383 15.16 3.75 -3.13
C LEU A 383 15.77 4.42 -4.37
N SER A 384 16.04 3.64 -5.42
CA SER A 384 16.56 4.17 -6.69
C SER A 384 15.54 5.05 -7.44
N MET A 385 14.24 4.88 -7.21
CA MET A 385 13.22 5.80 -7.74
C MET A 385 13.30 7.19 -7.10
N LEU A 386 13.81 7.28 -5.87
CA LEU A 386 13.95 8.50 -5.09
C LEU A 386 15.29 9.20 -5.34
N ARG A 387 16.39 8.44 -5.22
CA ARG A 387 17.78 8.91 -5.33
C ARG A 387 18.64 7.87 -6.07
N PRO A 388 18.53 7.78 -7.42
CA PRO A 388 19.30 6.81 -8.19
C PRO A 388 20.82 6.95 -8.01
N GLU A 389 21.32 8.17 -7.86
CA GLU A 389 22.74 8.49 -7.66
C GLU A 389 23.34 7.90 -6.37
N LEU A 390 22.50 7.62 -5.36
CA LEU A 390 22.95 7.02 -4.10
C LEU A 390 22.86 5.48 -4.11
N ILE A 391 22.15 4.90 -5.08
CA ILE A 391 21.78 3.48 -5.08
C ILE A 391 22.42 2.72 -6.24
N VAL A 392 22.36 3.28 -7.45
CA VAL A 392 22.84 2.62 -8.67
C VAL A 392 24.36 2.42 -8.65
N PRO A 393 25.20 3.45 -8.43
CA PRO A 393 26.66 3.27 -8.50
C PRO A 393 27.21 2.21 -7.52
N PRO A 394 26.82 2.19 -6.23
CA PRO A 394 27.31 1.16 -5.30
C PRO A 394 26.92 -0.27 -5.70
N ILE A 395 25.77 -0.48 -6.35
CA ILE A 395 25.35 -1.81 -6.81
C ILE A 395 26.17 -2.22 -8.05
N VAL A 396 26.42 -1.26 -8.95
CA VAL A 396 27.28 -1.48 -10.13
C VAL A 396 28.71 -1.82 -9.73
N GLU A 397 29.31 -1.08 -8.79
CA GLU A 397 30.63 -1.37 -8.24
C GLU A 397 30.71 -2.77 -7.62
N LYS A 398 29.67 -3.15 -6.85
CA LYS A 398 29.56 -4.50 -6.28
C LYS A 398 29.52 -5.57 -7.37
N LEU A 399 28.85 -5.34 -8.51
CA LEU A 399 28.83 -6.29 -9.61
C LEU A 399 30.23 -6.52 -10.16
N PHE A 400 30.95 -5.45 -10.51
CA PHE A 400 32.30 -5.57 -11.07
C PHE A 400 33.23 -6.31 -10.10
N SER A 401 33.16 -5.99 -8.80
CA SER A 401 33.92 -6.74 -7.78
C SER A 401 33.53 -8.23 -7.67
N SER A 402 32.29 -8.58 -8.01
CA SER A 402 31.78 -9.95 -7.95
C SER A 402 32.09 -10.76 -9.21
N ILE A 403 32.29 -10.11 -10.36
CA ILE A 403 32.68 -10.79 -11.60
C ILE A 403 34.12 -11.29 -11.50
N ASP A 404 34.99 -10.51 -10.87
CA ASP A 404 36.39 -10.89 -10.63
C ASP A 404 36.53 -12.00 -9.57
N SER A 405 35.53 -12.16 -8.70
CA SER A 405 35.54 -13.16 -7.64
C SER A 405 35.03 -14.52 -8.13
N MET A 406 35.95 -15.45 -8.36
CA MET A 406 35.61 -16.83 -8.72
C MET A 406 35.01 -17.65 -7.56
N SER A 407 35.10 -17.19 -6.31
CA SER A 407 34.78 -17.97 -5.11
C SER A 407 33.34 -17.80 -4.59
N GLU A 408 32.61 -16.77 -5.00
CA GLU A 408 31.31 -16.41 -4.39
C GLU A 408 30.17 -16.23 -5.41
N PRO A 409 29.75 -17.30 -6.14
CA PRO A 409 28.77 -17.21 -7.23
C PRO A 409 27.37 -16.71 -6.78
N HIS A 410 27.02 -16.90 -5.51
CA HIS A 410 25.75 -16.41 -4.94
C HIS A 410 25.69 -14.87 -4.89
N ARG A 411 26.83 -14.18 -4.76
CA ARG A 411 26.86 -12.71 -4.76
C ARG A 411 26.53 -12.16 -6.14
N PHE A 412 27.07 -12.76 -7.19
CA PHE A 412 26.76 -12.40 -8.57
C PHE A 412 25.25 -12.50 -8.82
N THR A 413 24.64 -13.63 -8.47
CA THR A 413 23.20 -13.84 -8.71
C THR A 413 22.30 -12.88 -7.92
N SER A 414 22.65 -12.57 -6.66
CA SER A 414 22.00 -11.54 -5.85
C SER A 414 22.07 -10.15 -6.49
N ILE A 415 23.26 -9.72 -6.90
CA ILE A 415 23.47 -8.39 -7.48
C ILE A 415 22.76 -8.27 -8.83
N MET A 416 22.83 -9.30 -9.68
CA MET A 416 22.13 -9.34 -10.97
C MET A 416 20.60 -9.23 -10.82
N THR A 417 20.03 -9.92 -9.83
CA THR A 417 18.59 -9.80 -9.52
C THR A 417 18.22 -8.36 -9.10
N CYS A 418 19.08 -7.72 -8.31
CA CYS A 418 18.89 -6.32 -7.92
C CYS A 418 19.04 -5.37 -9.11
N LEU A 419 20.07 -5.52 -9.93
CA LEU A 419 20.30 -4.73 -11.15
C LEU A 419 19.13 -4.82 -12.13
N ALA A 420 18.57 -6.02 -12.32
CA ALA A 420 17.38 -6.20 -13.15
C ALA A 420 16.18 -5.41 -12.60
N SER A 421 16.06 -5.28 -11.28
CA SER A 421 14.97 -4.53 -10.63
C SER A 421 15.13 -3.01 -10.77
N ILE A 422 16.37 -2.51 -10.90
CA ILE A 422 16.69 -1.08 -11.04
C ILE A 422 17.06 -0.67 -12.49
N ALA A 423 16.87 -1.55 -13.46
CA ALA A 423 17.24 -1.32 -14.86
C ALA A 423 16.67 -0.01 -15.43
N ARG A 424 15.44 0.35 -15.07
CA ARG A 424 14.80 1.60 -15.49
C ARG A 424 15.54 2.84 -14.99
N GLN A 425 16.12 2.78 -13.80
CA GLN A 425 16.83 3.87 -13.15
C GLN A 425 18.25 4.02 -13.69
N ILE A 426 18.83 2.94 -14.22
CA ILE A 426 20.10 2.99 -14.98
C ILE A 426 19.88 3.73 -16.30
N VAL A 427 18.83 3.37 -17.04
CA VAL A 427 18.60 3.89 -18.41
C VAL A 427 17.96 5.28 -18.44
N ARG A 428 17.15 5.63 -17.45
CA ARG A 428 16.45 6.91 -17.43
C ARG A 428 17.36 8.03 -16.92
N GLN A 429 17.52 9.09 -17.71
CA GLN A 429 18.15 10.32 -17.25
C GLN A 429 17.32 10.96 -16.12
N ALA A 430 17.99 11.28 -15.02
CA ALA A 430 17.42 12.01 -13.90
C ALA A 430 18.28 13.25 -13.59
N PRO A 431 17.71 14.34 -13.05
CA PRO A 431 18.46 15.58 -12.78
C PRO A 431 19.73 15.39 -11.95
N TYR A 432 19.68 14.49 -10.96
CA TYR A 432 20.81 14.20 -10.07
C TYR A 432 21.63 12.97 -10.50
N PHE A 433 21.26 12.32 -11.61
CA PHE A 433 21.91 11.12 -12.13
C PHE A 433 21.85 11.09 -13.67
N SER A 434 22.55 12.04 -14.29
CA SER A 434 22.58 12.21 -15.75
C SER A 434 23.44 11.15 -16.44
N HIS A 435 24.51 10.69 -15.78
CA HIS A 435 25.47 9.75 -16.34
C HIS A 435 25.06 8.27 -16.19
N GLY A 436 23.85 7.95 -15.73
CA GLY A 436 23.43 6.56 -15.53
C GLY A 436 23.49 5.69 -16.79
N GLN A 437 23.23 6.31 -17.95
CA GLN A 437 23.22 5.64 -19.25
C GLN A 437 24.61 5.12 -19.66
N THR A 438 25.69 5.74 -19.17
CA THR A 438 27.06 5.32 -19.51
C THR A 438 27.39 3.94 -18.93
N TYR A 439 26.66 3.48 -17.91
CA TYR A 439 26.82 2.13 -17.35
C TYR A 439 26.24 1.04 -18.26
N VAL A 440 25.30 1.36 -19.17
CA VAL A 440 24.53 0.37 -19.93
C VAL A 440 25.44 -0.56 -20.74
N LEU A 441 26.28 -0.01 -21.62
CA LEU A 441 27.13 -0.81 -22.49
C LEU A 441 28.20 -1.61 -21.70
N PRO A 442 28.95 -1.01 -20.75
CA PRO A 442 29.87 -1.75 -19.89
C PRO A 442 29.18 -2.91 -19.15
N LEU A 443 28.00 -2.69 -18.58
CA LEU A 443 27.24 -3.73 -17.89
C LEU A 443 26.81 -4.85 -18.83
N LEU A 444 26.27 -4.52 -20.01
CA LEU A 444 25.84 -5.52 -20.99
C LEU A 444 27.00 -6.42 -21.41
N MET A 445 28.20 -5.86 -21.60
CA MET A 445 29.39 -6.64 -21.96
C MET A 445 29.92 -7.46 -20.78
N ALA A 446 29.96 -6.88 -19.58
CA ALA A 446 30.51 -7.51 -18.39
C ALA A 446 29.70 -8.73 -17.92
N VAL A 447 28.38 -8.76 -18.17
CA VAL A 447 27.51 -9.86 -17.72
C VAL A 447 27.43 -11.04 -18.68
N LEU A 448 27.97 -10.93 -19.91
CA LEU A 448 27.91 -12.03 -20.91
C LEU A 448 28.51 -13.35 -20.41
N PRO A 449 29.64 -13.38 -19.66
CA PRO A 449 30.14 -14.61 -19.04
C PRO A 449 29.21 -15.20 -17.95
N GLY A 450 28.14 -14.49 -17.60
CA GLY A 450 27.04 -14.98 -16.78
C GLY A 450 26.14 -15.98 -17.50
N ILE A 451 26.16 -16.03 -18.83
CA ILE A 451 25.52 -17.05 -19.66
C ILE A 451 26.41 -18.30 -19.64
N ASP A 452 26.17 -19.15 -18.65
CA ASP A 452 26.95 -20.35 -18.36
C ASP A 452 26.06 -21.59 -18.49
N SER A 453 26.43 -22.50 -19.38
CA SER A 453 25.71 -23.76 -19.59
C SER A 453 25.69 -24.67 -18.34
N ASN A 454 26.61 -24.46 -17.41
CA ASN A 454 26.76 -25.27 -16.21
C ASN A 454 26.02 -24.69 -15.00
N ASP A 455 25.71 -23.39 -14.99
CA ASP A 455 24.97 -22.74 -13.91
C ASP A 455 23.66 -22.12 -14.43
N PHE A 456 22.59 -22.91 -14.33
CA PHE A 456 21.24 -22.48 -14.71
C PHE A 456 20.80 -21.20 -13.98
N LYS A 457 21.15 -21.04 -12.69
CA LYS A 457 20.71 -19.88 -11.90
C LYS A 457 21.40 -18.61 -12.38
N LYS A 458 22.72 -18.68 -12.60
CA LYS A 458 23.53 -17.59 -13.15
C LYS A 458 23.04 -17.17 -14.53
N THR A 459 22.76 -18.14 -15.40
CA THR A 459 22.21 -17.90 -16.74
C THR A 459 20.84 -17.25 -16.69
N ALA A 460 19.94 -17.75 -15.84
CA ALA A 460 18.58 -17.21 -15.72
C ALA A 460 18.55 -15.74 -15.28
N VAL A 461 19.33 -15.36 -14.26
CA VAL A 461 19.38 -13.96 -13.80
C VAL A 461 20.09 -13.05 -14.80
N THR A 462 21.06 -13.58 -15.56
CA THR A 462 21.73 -12.85 -16.64
C THR A 462 20.75 -12.52 -17.75
N PHE A 463 19.96 -13.49 -18.21
CA PHE A 463 18.90 -13.24 -19.19
C PHE A 463 17.84 -12.27 -18.67
N GLN A 464 17.46 -12.38 -17.39
CA GLN A 464 16.52 -11.44 -16.78
C GLN A 464 17.02 -9.99 -16.85
N PHE A 465 18.30 -9.75 -16.50
CA PHE A 465 18.90 -8.43 -16.58
C PHE A 465 19.05 -7.92 -18.03
N LEU A 466 19.56 -8.76 -18.94
CA LEU A 466 19.69 -8.42 -20.36
C LEU A 466 18.33 -8.03 -20.95
N ASN A 467 17.29 -8.82 -20.71
CA ASN A 467 15.94 -8.51 -21.15
C ASN A 467 15.43 -7.19 -20.56
N ALA A 468 15.66 -6.94 -19.26
CA ALA A 468 15.23 -5.70 -18.62
C ALA A 468 15.86 -4.44 -19.24
N ILE A 469 17.16 -4.49 -19.59
CA ILE A 469 17.87 -3.38 -20.24
C ILE A 469 17.50 -3.23 -21.72
N LEU A 470 17.49 -4.34 -22.48
CA LEU A 470 17.24 -4.32 -23.92
C LEU A 470 15.80 -3.91 -24.27
N MET A 471 14.85 -4.11 -23.36
CA MET A 471 13.48 -3.59 -23.52
C MET A 471 13.36 -2.07 -23.28
N LEU A 472 14.39 -1.45 -22.67
CA LEU A 472 14.40 -0.01 -22.33
C LEU A 472 15.30 0.81 -23.26
N VAL A 473 16.18 0.18 -24.02
CA VAL A 473 17.16 0.82 -24.89
C VAL A 473 16.89 0.43 -26.34
N THR A 474 16.99 1.39 -27.25
CA THR A 474 16.92 1.12 -28.69
C THR A 474 18.32 0.79 -29.20
N CYS A 475 18.54 -0.46 -29.61
CA CYS A 475 19.85 -0.91 -30.13
C CYS A 475 20.01 -0.53 -31.62
N VAL A 476 20.45 0.70 -31.86
CA VAL A 476 20.80 1.22 -33.19
C VAL A 476 22.20 1.81 -33.12
N ASP A 477 23.04 1.55 -34.12
CA ASP A 477 24.35 2.16 -34.21
C ASP A 477 24.22 3.66 -34.56
N CYS A 478 24.49 4.50 -33.57
CA CYS A 478 24.49 5.95 -33.68
C CYS A 478 25.90 6.56 -33.55
N SER A 479 26.97 5.77 -33.69
CA SER A 479 28.35 6.22 -33.46
C SER A 479 28.80 7.37 -34.38
N SER A 480 28.25 7.46 -35.59
CA SER A 480 28.50 8.56 -36.54
C SER A 480 27.84 9.90 -36.15
N ALA A 481 26.95 9.90 -35.15
CA ALA A 481 26.26 11.11 -34.70
C ALA A 481 27.23 12.17 -34.17
N VAL A 482 28.33 11.77 -33.52
CA VAL A 482 29.35 12.69 -32.98
C VAL A 482 30.00 13.55 -34.07
N GLN A 483 30.03 13.07 -35.31
CA GLN A 483 30.60 13.78 -36.45
C GLN A 483 29.58 14.64 -37.20
N THR A 484 28.29 14.38 -37.01
CA THR A 484 27.19 14.95 -37.82
C THR A 484 26.24 15.84 -37.02
N ARG A 485 26.30 15.79 -35.69
CA ARG A 485 25.45 16.56 -34.78
C ARG A 485 26.28 17.39 -33.82
N ASP A 486 25.97 18.68 -33.75
CA ASP A 486 26.62 19.63 -32.85
C ASP A 486 25.84 19.85 -31.53
N ASP A 487 24.64 19.24 -31.41
CA ASP A 487 23.71 19.43 -30.29
C ASP A 487 23.82 18.36 -29.20
N LEU A 488 24.83 17.50 -29.26
CA LEU A 488 25.07 16.43 -28.29
C LEU A 488 25.74 16.96 -27.01
N THR A 489 25.25 16.50 -25.86
CA THR A 489 25.91 16.71 -24.57
C THR A 489 27.19 15.87 -24.44
N GLU A 490 28.08 16.22 -23.52
CA GLU A 490 29.32 15.45 -23.25
C GLU A 490 29.06 14.02 -22.76
N ILE A 491 27.86 13.72 -22.27
CA ILE A 491 27.46 12.35 -21.87
C ILE A 491 26.95 11.54 -23.08
N GLU A 492 26.39 12.22 -24.07
CA GLU A 492 25.84 11.59 -25.29
C GLU A 492 26.90 11.35 -26.36
N LYS A 493 27.98 12.14 -26.35
CA LYS A 493 29.21 11.90 -27.14
C LYS A 493 29.97 10.70 -26.58
#